data_AF-A0AAD7M7Q5-F1
#
_entry.id   AF-A0AAD7M7Q5-F1
#
_cell.length_a   1.000
_cell.length_b   1.000
_cell.length_c   1.000
_cell.angle_alpha   90.00
_cell.angle_beta   90.00
_cell.angle_gamma   90.00
#
_symmetry.space_group_name_H-M   'P 1'
#
loop_
_entity.id
_entity.type
_entity.pdbx_description
1 polymer ?
#
loop_
_entity_poly.entity_id
_entity_poly.type
_entity_poly.pdbx_seq_one_letter_code
_entity_poly.pdbx_strand_id
1 'polypeptide(L)' 'DDVAHHNIRLLTRDLLTIAVLIRAISDGDIGRVEDILPQLAMMFRGSGCNKYCTEILHFLHNLKHVWTPDF' A
#
# COMPACT_ATOMS: atom_id res chain seq x y z
N ASP A 1 -7.26 24.52 -15.92
CA ASP A 1 -6.72 23.20 -15.55
C ASP A 1 -7.50 22.08 -16.19
N ASP A 2 -6.81 21.18 -16.89
CA ASP A 2 -7.39 19.99 -17.48
C ASP A 2 -7.53 18.89 -16.41
N VAL A 3 -8.76 18.68 -15.94
CA VAL A 3 -9.11 17.69 -14.92
C VAL A 3 -8.74 16.27 -15.37
N ALA A 4 -8.86 15.96 -16.66
CA ALA A 4 -8.51 14.64 -17.18
C ALA A 4 -6.99 14.42 -17.10
N HIS A 5 -6.19 15.40 -17.50
CA HIS A 5 -4.73 15.34 -17.36
C HIS A 5 -4.30 15.17 -15.89
N HIS A 6 -4.93 15.90 -14.97
CA HIS A 6 -4.66 15.77 -13.54
C HIS A 6 -4.97 14.36 -13.01
N ASN A 7 -6.16 13.83 -13.33
CA ASN A 7 -6.58 12.51 -12.89
C ASN A 7 -5.73 11.39 -13.47
N ILE A 8 -5.29 11.51 -14.73
CA ILE A 8 -4.39 10.53 -15.36
C ILE A 8 -3.05 10.49 -14.61
N ARG A 9 -2.49 11.64 -14.20
CA ARG A 9 -1.24 11.67 -13.43
C ARG A 9 -1.38 10.98 -12.07
N LEU A 10 -2.50 11.19 -11.38
CA LEU A 10 -2.80 10.49 -10.12
C LEU A 10 -2.93 8.98 -10.34
N LEU A 11 -3.68 8.57 -11.37
CA LEU A 11 -3.83 7.17 -11.74
C LEU A 11 -2.47 6.51 -12.05
N THR A 12 -1.62 7.17 -12.85
CA THR A 12 -0.29 6.65 -13.19
C THR A 12 0.58 6.48 -11.94
N ARG A 13 0.55 7.44 -11.02
CA ARG A 13 1.27 7.33 -9.73
C ARG A 13 0.80 6.11 -8.94
N ASP A 14 -0.52 5.91 -8.85
CA ASP A 14 -1.10 4.83 -8.05
C ASP A 14 -0.79 3.46 -8.69
N LEU A 15 -0.90 3.35 -10.02
CA LEU A 15 -0.51 2.15 -10.77
C LEU A 15 0.96 1.80 -10.63
N LEU A 16 1.86 2.80 -10.62
CA LEU A 16 3.29 2.57 -10.39
C LEU A 16 3.54 2.02 -8.98
N THR A 17 2.81 2.50 -7.98
CA THR A 17 2.90 1.98 -6.60
C THR A 17 2.49 0.51 -6.54
N ILE A 18 1.43 0.12 -7.23
CA ILE A 18 1.00 -1.29 -7.33
C ILE A 18 2.01 -2.15 -8.10
N ALA A 19 2.57 -1.65 -9.20
CA ALA A 19 3.59 -2.37 -9.96
C ALA A 19 4.85 -2.66 -9.11
N VAL A 20 5.25 -1.69 -8.29
CA VAL A 20 6.36 -1.85 -7.34
C VAL A 20 6.03 -2.90 -6.27
N LEU A 21 4.80 -2.94 -5.76
CA LEU A 21 4.35 -3.96 -4.80
C LEU A 21 4.39 -5.36 -5.41
N ILE A 22 3.85 -5.54 -6.62
CA ILE A 22 3.86 -6.84 -7.32
C ILE A 22 5.30 -7.34 -7.49
N ARG A 23 6.21 -6.42 -7.85
CA ARG A 23 7.62 -6.76 -8.02
C ARG A 23 8.29 -7.11 -6.69
N ALA A 24 8.07 -6.34 -5.63
CA ALA A 24 8.59 -6.63 -4.30
C ALA A 24 8.15 -8.01 -3.78
N ILE A 25 6.88 -8.36 -3.97
CA ILE A 25 6.35 -9.69 -3.65
C ILE A 25 7.06 -10.78 -4.47
N SER A 26 7.24 -10.55 -5.77
CA SER A 26 7.89 -11.51 -6.67
C SER A 26 9.37 -11.72 -6.35
N ASP A 27 10.05 -10.65 -5.92
CA ASP A 27 11.46 -10.66 -5.53
C ASP A 27 11.66 -11.25 -4.10
N GLY A 28 10.57 -11.46 -3.34
CA GLY A 28 10.63 -11.91 -1.95
C GLY A 28 11.15 -10.84 -0.96
N ASP A 29 11.17 -9.57 -1.37
CA ASP A 29 11.65 -8.45 -0.57
C ASP A 29 10.54 -7.95 0.37
N ILE A 30 10.44 -8.59 1.53
CA ILE A 30 9.41 -8.28 2.54
C ILE A 30 9.58 -6.86 3.10
N GLY A 31 10.81 -6.35 3.23
CA GLY A 31 11.04 -4.99 3.70
C GLY A 31 10.39 -3.97 2.77
N ARG A 32 10.61 -4.13 1.46
CA ARG A 32 9.98 -3.27 0.45
C ARG A 32 8.45 -3.44 0.39
N VAL A 33 7.93 -4.65 0.61
CA VAL A 33 6.48 -4.86 0.72
C VAL A 33 5.92 -4.06 1.90
N GLU A 34 6.56 -4.15 3.07
CA GLU A 34 6.15 -3.43 4.27
C GLU A 34 6.15 -1.91 4.09
N ASP A 35 7.16 -1.37 3.39
CA ASP A 35 7.25 0.07 3.11
C ASP A 35 6.08 0.61 2.26
N ILE A 36 5.51 -0.21 1.38
CA ILE A 36 4.45 0.20 0.44
C ILE A 36 3.05 0.10 1.07
N LEU A 37 2.84 -0.84 1.99
CA LEU A 37 1.54 -1.11 2.59
C LEU A 37 0.88 0.12 3.27
N PRO A 38 1.60 0.99 4.02
CA PRO A 38 1.02 2.21 4.57
C PRO A 38 0.47 3.15 3.48
N GLN A 39 1.19 3.30 2.37
CA GLN A 39 0.74 4.12 1.25
C GLN A 39 -0.51 3.53 0.61
N LEU A 40 -0.58 2.20 0.48
CA LEU A 40 -1.75 1.50 -0.02
C LEU A 40 -2.97 1.66 0.90
N ALA A 41 -2.78 1.60 2.23
CA ALA A 41 -3.85 1.87 3.19
C ALA A 41 -4.40 3.30 3.05
N MET A 42 -3.52 4.30 2.89
CA MET A 42 -3.93 5.69 2.66
C MET A 42 -4.73 5.85 1.37
N MET A 43 -4.31 5.21 0.28
CA MET A 43 -5.05 5.22 -1.00
C MET A 43 -6.46 4.65 -0.83
N PHE A 44 -6.60 3.48 -0.19
CA PHE A 44 -7.91 2.87 0.05
C PHE A 44 -8.79 3.68 0.99
N ARG A 45 -8.21 4.36 1.99
CA ARG A 45 -8.96 5.26 2.86
C ARG A 45 -9.51 6.45 2.06
N GLY A 46 -8.68 7.05 1.21
CA GLY A 46 -9.05 8.17 0.36
C GLY A 46 -10.11 7.84 -0.69
N SER A 47 -10.13 6.60 -1.20
CA SER A 47 -11.12 6.14 -2.18
C SER A 47 -12.44 5.63 -1.59
N GLY A 48 -12.61 5.66 -0.26
CA GLY A 48 -13.77 5.10 0.44
C GLY A 48 -13.75 3.57 0.59
N CYS A 49 -12.67 2.92 0.17
CA CYS A 49 -12.42 1.49 0.28
C CYS A 49 -11.97 1.07 1.69
N ASN A 50 -12.75 1.45 2.70
CA ASN A 50 -12.36 1.34 4.11
C ASN A 50 -12.04 -0.09 4.58
N LYS A 51 -12.71 -1.11 4.03
CA LYS A 51 -12.45 -2.51 4.39
C LYS A 51 -10.98 -2.88 4.13
N TYR A 52 -10.47 -2.56 2.94
CA TYR A 52 -9.09 -2.87 2.57
C TYR A 52 -8.08 -2.05 3.38
N CYS A 53 -8.38 -0.78 3.65
CA CYS A 53 -7.57 0.02 4.56
C CYS A 53 -7.47 -0.64 5.95
N THR A 54 -8.61 -1.04 6.53
CA THR A 54 -8.65 -1.68 7.84
C THR A 54 -7.84 -2.97 7.87
N GLU A 55 -7.99 -3.86 6.88
CA GLU A 55 -7.22 -5.10 6.80
C GLU A 55 -5.70 -4.85 6.70
N ILE A 56 -5.27 -3.88 5.88
CA ILE A 56 -3.85 -3.54 5.77
C ILE A 56 -3.30 -3.00 7.09
N LEU A 57 -4.05 -2.16 7.78
CA LEU A 57 -3.65 -1.63 9.09
C LEU A 57 -3.58 -2.73 10.15
N HIS A 58 -4.53 -3.67 10.17
CA HIS A 58 -4.47 -4.83 11.05
C HIS A 58 -3.24 -5.70 10.76
N PHE A 59 -2.94 -5.94 9.48
CA PHE A 59 -1.76 -6.70 9.09
C PHE A 59 -0.45 -6.01 9.52
N LEU A 60 -0.33 -4.70 9.26
CA LEU A 60 0.84 -3.91 9.69
C LEU A 60 0.98 -3.87 11.21
N HIS A 61 -0.12 -3.71 11.96
CA HIS A 61 -0.10 -3.74 13.41
C HIS A 61 0.40 -5.09 13.93
N ASN A 62 -0.12 -6.18 13.37
CA ASN A 62 0.31 -7.52 13.74
C ASN A 62 1.79 -7.74 13.44
N LEU A 63 2.26 -7.37 12.24
CA LEU A 63 3.69 -7.47 11.89
C LEU A 63 4.60 -6.71 12.87
N LYS A 64 4.24 -5.48 13.22
CA LYS A 64 5.12 -4.58 13.99
C LYS A 64 5.05 -4.75 15.51
N HIS A 65 3.95 -5.29 16.03
CA HIS A 65 3.66 -5.25 17.46
C HIS A 65 3.21 -6.59 18.06
N VAL A 66 2.71 -7.53 17.25
CA VAL A 66 2.14 -8.79 17.75
C VAL A 66 3.01 -9.98 17.36
N TRP A 67 3.53 -9.98 16.13
CA TRP A 67 4.38 -11.03 15.56
C TRP A 67 5.85 -10.64 15.58
N THR A 68 6.23 -9.65 16.36
CA THR A 68 7.64 -9.42 16.67
C THR A 68 8.19 -10.68 17.34
N PRO A 69 9.33 -11.21 16.89
CA PRO A 69 9.95 -12.32 17.60
C PRO A 69 10.28 -11.86 19.01
N ASP A 70 9.85 -12.60 20.03
CA ASP A 70 10.20 -12.41 21.45
C ASP A 70 11.69 -12.68 21.74
N PHE A 71 12.60 -12.36 20.82
CA PHE A 71 14.04 -12.62 20.94
C PHE A 71 14.86 -11.34 21.06
#